data_AF-A0A0L0HLT4-F1
#
_entry.id   AF-A0A0L0HLT4-F1
#
_cell.length_a   1.000
_cell.length_b   1.000
_cell.length_c   1.000
_cell.angle_alpha   90.00
_cell.angle_beta   90.00
_cell.angle_gamma   90.00
#
_symmetry.space_group_name_H-M   'P 1'
#
loop_
_entity.id
_entity.type
_entity.pdbx_description
1 polymer ?
#
loop_
_entity_poly.entity_id
_entity_poly.type
_entity_poly.pdbx_seq_one_letter_code
_entity_poly.pdbx_strand_id
1 'polypeptide(L)'
;MVREIDHEEVLVSLVTKEIPKEEHSPKNASLLAAKRAFLEQQILYDEVTDIVLNLDPDTPEQDGNVEDNALFWEPLSNLLASAEVHETLQADSDEEVDKPTILGMDSERWDKLSHRTAVDQVPPELHQLLLNEVEHRLFKKCQFLSRCVYGQKTGTDPKLDAAKARGLATIAQARITRINEKKKEAMATRVRLACTFKLYFEKWSKLMQNLWTVILRYKCQLEPEKRAALEDYFSAIIDNIYLKMRCLKAEITLSMAEGDQAPVLRQTRTSLDAVKARLAERLREVDIQLVQYEHVGDEFARIVKTYSAIMRDIATVEEDIRQISTDSGGL
;
A
#
# COMPACT_ATOMS: atom_id res chain seq x y z
N MET A 1 -28.36 28.63 -10.82
CA MET A 1 -27.51 29.14 -11.93
C MET A 1 -26.16 29.53 -11.37
N VAL A 2 -25.32 28.55 -11.06
CA VAL A 2 -23.92 28.77 -10.72
C VAL A 2 -23.18 28.58 -12.02
N ARG A 3 -22.47 29.62 -12.48
CA ARG A 3 -21.62 29.55 -13.66
C ARG A 3 -20.57 28.46 -13.41
N GLU A 4 -20.72 27.31 -14.06
CA GLU A 4 -19.61 26.38 -14.28
C GLU A 4 -18.59 27.17 -15.10
N ILE A 5 -17.63 27.75 -14.39
CA ILE A 5 -16.45 28.34 -15.01
C ILE A 5 -15.73 27.16 -15.64
N ASP A 6 -15.55 27.21 -16.95
CA ASP A 6 -14.80 26.24 -17.74
C ASP A 6 -13.38 26.08 -17.17
N HIS A 7 -13.25 25.18 -16.19
CA HIS A 7 -11.98 24.85 -15.54
C HIS A 7 -10.99 24.29 -16.57
N GLU A 8 -11.46 23.80 -17.72
CA GLU A 8 -10.62 23.42 -18.86
C GLU A 8 -9.96 24.63 -19.54
N GLU A 9 -10.65 25.75 -19.78
CA GLU A 9 -10.04 26.95 -20.39
C GLU A 9 -9.03 27.63 -19.46
N VAL A 10 -9.31 27.66 -18.15
CA VAL A 10 -8.40 28.25 -17.17
C VAL A 10 -7.13 27.41 -17.03
N LEU A 11 -7.21 26.08 -17.06
CA LEU A 11 -6.04 25.21 -16.97
C LEU A 11 -5.24 25.15 -18.28
N VAL A 12 -5.88 25.21 -19.44
CA VAL A 12 -5.20 25.31 -20.74
C VAL A 12 -4.50 26.66 -20.90
N SER A 13 -5.09 27.76 -20.41
CA SER A 13 -4.45 29.09 -20.42
C SER A 13 -3.30 29.23 -19.41
N LEU A 14 -3.33 28.51 -18.28
CA LEU A 14 -2.20 28.44 -17.33
C LEU A 14 -1.02 27.63 -17.90
N VAL A 15 -1.27 26.53 -18.60
CA VAL A 15 -0.20 25.70 -19.19
C VAL A 15 0.40 26.32 -20.46
N THR A 16 -0.32 27.21 -21.14
CA THR A 16 0.20 27.95 -22.30
C THR A 16 0.91 29.26 -21.94
N LYS A 17 0.81 29.72 -20.69
CA LYS A 17 1.40 30.99 -20.23
C LYS A 17 2.89 30.94 -19.90
N GLU A 18 3.51 29.75 -19.86
CA GLU A 18 4.95 29.61 -19.56
C GLU A 18 5.68 28.82 -20.65
N ILE A 19 5.78 29.43 -21.83
CA ILE A 19 7.03 29.37 -22.59
C ILE A 19 7.28 30.81 -23.05
N PRO A 20 8.21 31.55 -22.41
CA PRO A 20 8.62 32.84 -22.91
C PRO A 20 9.08 32.67 -24.36
N LYS A 21 8.34 33.24 -25.30
CA LYS A 21 8.82 33.46 -26.67
C LYS A 21 9.88 34.56 -26.59
N GLU A 22 11.06 34.23 -26.07
CA GLU A 22 12.23 35.12 -26.06
C GLU A 22 12.96 35.15 -27.42
N GLU A 23 12.47 34.47 -28.45
CA GLU A 23 13.16 34.35 -29.74
C GLU A 23 13.18 35.62 -30.62
N HIS A 24 12.59 36.75 -30.20
CA HIS A 24 12.45 37.94 -31.07
C HIS A 24 12.99 39.25 -30.46
N SER A 25 14.12 39.20 -29.77
CA SER A 25 14.91 40.40 -29.40
C SER A 25 16.18 40.51 -30.27
N PRO A 26 16.57 41.70 -30.75
CA PRO A 26 17.79 41.91 -31.55
C PRO A 26 19.07 41.50 -30.81
N LYS A 27 19.05 41.45 -29.47
CA LYS A 27 20.17 40.93 -28.65
C LYS A 27 20.37 39.42 -28.80
N ASN A 28 19.32 38.67 -29.13
CA ASN A 28 19.41 37.23 -29.34
C ASN A 28 19.95 36.91 -30.73
N ALA A 29 19.78 37.81 -31.71
CA ALA A 29 20.39 37.65 -33.02
C ALA A 29 21.92 37.76 -32.96
N SER A 30 22.48 38.72 -32.19
CA SER A 30 23.93 38.81 -31.98
C SER A 30 24.48 37.64 -31.17
N LEU A 31 23.73 37.16 -30.17
CA LEU A 31 24.13 35.99 -29.38
C LEU A 31 24.08 34.70 -30.20
N LEU A 32 23.07 34.54 -31.06
CA LEU A 32 22.98 33.41 -31.99
C LEU A 32 24.09 33.46 -33.06
N ALA A 33 24.47 34.65 -33.53
CA ALA A 33 25.60 34.81 -34.44
C ALA A 33 26.93 34.44 -33.76
N ALA A 34 27.16 34.92 -32.52
CA ALA A 34 28.33 34.56 -31.72
C ALA A 34 28.36 33.05 -31.42
N LYS A 35 27.22 32.45 -31.08
CA LYS A 35 27.10 31.00 -30.87
C LYS A 35 27.38 30.21 -32.15
N ARG A 36 26.95 30.69 -33.31
CA ARG A 36 27.27 30.04 -34.60
C ARG A 36 28.75 30.11 -34.90
N ALA A 37 29.38 31.27 -34.72
CA ALA A 37 30.81 31.43 -34.92
C ALA A 37 31.61 30.53 -33.96
N PHE A 38 31.21 30.44 -32.69
CA PHE A 38 31.82 29.53 -31.72
C PHE A 38 31.66 28.05 -32.12
N LEU A 39 30.45 27.63 -32.53
CA LEU A 39 30.22 26.26 -32.97
C LEU A 39 30.98 25.93 -34.27
N GLU A 40 31.12 26.88 -35.18
CA GLU A 40 31.93 26.73 -36.39
C GLU A 40 33.42 26.52 -36.04
N GLN A 41 33.94 27.31 -35.10
CA GLN A 41 35.31 27.18 -34.60
C GLN A 41 35.52 25.85 -33.84
N GLN A 42 34.55 25.46 -33.01
CA GLN A 42 34.60 24.21 -32.26
C GLN A 42 34.53 22.98 -33.18
N ILE A 43 33.67 22.99 -34.20
CA ILE A 43 33.61 21.90 -35.18
C ILE A 43 34.96 21.78 -35.91
N LEU A 44 35.54 22.90 -36.34
CA LEU A 44 36.85 22.88 -37.00
C LEU A 44 37.95 22.36 -36.06
N TYR A 45 37.92 22.76 -34.79
CA TYR A 45 38.84 22.27 -33.77
C TYR A 45 38.69 20.76 -33.51
N ASP A 46 37.46 20.28 -33.36
CA ASP A 46 37.16 18.86 -33.15
C ASP A 46 37.58 18.03 -34.37
N GLU A 47 37.36 18.50 -35.60
CA GLU A 47 37.83 17.80 -36.80
C GLU A 47 39.36 17.77 -36.90
N VAL A 48 40.06 18.87 -36.59
CA VAL A 48 41.52 18.92 -36.62
C VAL A 48 42.11 18.01 -35.53
N THR A 49 41.51 18.01 -34.34
CA THR A 49 41.88 17.11 -33.25
C THR A 49 41.62 15.65 -33.61
N ASP A 50 40.45 15.34 -34.21
CA ASP A 50 40.13 14.00 -34.72
C ASP A 50 41.10 13.55 -35.83
N ILE A 51 41.55 14.45 -36.70
CA ILE A 51 42.56 14.14 -37.72
C ILE A 51 43.88 13.78 -37.04
N VAL A 52 44.34 14.60 -36.09
CA VAL A 52 45.60 14.36 -35.36
C VAL A 52 45.54 13.07 -34.53
N LEU A 53 44.39 12.73 -33.94
CA LEU A 53 44.22 11.53 -33.10
C LEU A 53 43.98 10.23 -33.88
N ASN A 54 43.36 10.29 -35.07
CA ASN A 54 43.07 9.10 -35.88
C ASN A 54 44.18 8.74 -36.89
N LEU A 55 45.26 9.52 -36.94
CA LEU A 55 46.47 9.19 -37.68
C LEU A 55 47.45 8.48 -36.75
N ASP A 56 47.24 7.18 -36.53
CA ASP A 56 48.31 6.32 -36.03
C ASP A 56 49.40 6.25 -37.12
N PRO A 57 50.66 6.61 -36.83
CA PRO A 57 51.76 6.54 -37.81
C PRO A 57 52.06 5.11 -38.30
N ASP A 58 51.42 4.10 -37.70
CA ASP A 58 51.61 2.67 -37.98
C ASP A 58 50.55 2.06 -38.91
N THR A 59 49.74 2.84 -39.63
CA THR A 59 48.89 2.30 -40.71
C THR A 59 49.51 2.55 -42.10
N PRO A 60 50.22 1.55 -42.68
CA PRO A 60 50.87 1.69 -43.97
C PRO A 60 49.86 1.41 -45.09
N GLU A 61 48.94 2.33 -45.35
CA GLU A 61 48.12 2.25 -46.56
C GLU A 61 48.09 3.57 -47.33
N GLN A 62 48.85 3.50 -48.43
CA GLN A 62 48.64 4.16 -49.73
C GLN A 62 49.36 5.48 -50.01
N ASP A 63 50.34 5.33 -50.90
CA ASP A 63 50.82 6.24 -51.93
C ASP A 63 51.51 7.56 -51.52
N GLY A 64 52.86 7.47 -51.47
CA GLY A 64 53.76 8.56 -51.84
C GLY A 64 54.29 9.43 -50.70
N ASN A 65 55.61 9.38 -50.47
CA ASN A 65 56.40 10.20 -49.54
C ASN A 65 56.06 10.11 -48.04
N VAL A 66 56.48 9.00 -47.43
CA VAL A 66 56.52 8.80 -45.97
C VAL A 66 57.37 9.87 -45.26
N GLU A 67 58.41 10.41 -45.92
CA GLU A 67 59.25 11.48 -45.35
C GLU A 67 58.56 12.85 -45.36
N ASP A 68 57.81 13.20 -46.41
CA ASP A 68 57.08 14.47 -46.46
C ASP A 68 55.89 14.47 -45.49
N ASN A 69 55.25 13.30 -45.28
CA ASN A 69 54.17 13.17 -44.31
C ASN A 69 54.68 13.30 -42.85
N ALA A 70 55.82 12.70 -42.51
CA ALA A 70 56.39 12.84 -41.16
C ALA A 70 56.77 14.30 -40.84
N LEU A 71 57.36 14.99 -41.82
CA LEU A 71 57.70 16.42 -41.73
C LEU A 71 56.47 17.35 -41.72
N PHE A 72 55.31 16.86 -42.15
CA PHE A 72 54.04 17.59 -42.23
C PHE A 72 53.22 17.50 -40.94
N TRP A 73 53.18 16.32 -40.30
CA TRP A 73 52.36 16.08 -39.12
C TRP A 73 53.02 16.52 -37.81
N GLU A 74 54.36 16.48 -37.71
CA GLU A 74 55.08 17.00 -36.54
C GLU A 74 54.80 18.50 -36.29
N PRO A 75 54.89 19.40 -37.29
CA PRO A 75 54.54 20.81 -37.10
C PRO A 75 53.08 21.04 -36.73
N LEU A 76 52.15 20.26 -37.29
CA LEU A 76 50.72 20.39 -37.00
C LEU A 76 50.38 19.90 -35.59
N SER A 77 50.97 18.78 -35.15
CA SER A 77 50.83 18.26 -33.79
C SER A 77 51.43 19.22 -32.76
N ASN A 78 52.60 19.80 -33.06
CA ASN A 78 53.22 20.83 -32.23
C ASN A 78 52.36 22.12 -32.17
N LEU A 79 51.72 22.50 -33.28
CA LEU A 79 50.79 23.63 -33.30
C LEU A 79 49.54 23.35 -32.45
N LEU A 80 48.94 22.17 -32.58
CA LEU A 80 47.77 21.77 -31.79
C LEU A 80 48.10 21.69 -30.30
N ALA A 81 49.22 21.05 -29.93
CA ALA A 81 49.70 21.00 -28.56
C ALA A 81 49.97 22.41 -28.01
N SER A 82 50.46 23.34 -28.84
CA SER A 82 50.65 24.73 -28.42
C SER A 82 49.35 25.51 -28.22
N ALA A 83 48.30 25.16 -28.97
CA ALA A 83 46.96 25.74 -28.83
C ALA A 83 46.23 25.19 -27.59
N GLU A 84 46.34 23.89 -27.31
CA GLU A 84 45.80 23.24 -26.09
C GLU A 84 46.46 23.80 -24.82
N VAL A 85 47.78 24.00 -24.85
CA VAL A 85 48.52 24.66 -23.75
C VAL A 85 48.03 26.11 -23.58
N HIS A 86 47.73 26.81 -24.66
CA HIS A 86 47.21 28.18 -24.58
C HIS A 86 45.77 28.25 -24.05
N GLU A 87 44.88 27.31 -24.43
CA GLU A 87 43.51 27.27 -23.92
C GLU A 87 43.45 26.90 -22.44
N THR A 88 44.26 25.92 -22.01
CA THR A 88 44.39 25.55 -20.58
C THR A 88 44.99 26.68 -19.73
N LEU A 89 45.83 27.55 -20.30
CA LEU A 89 46.33 28.77 -19.65
C LEU A 89 45.26 29.88 -19.55
N GLN A 90 44.24 29.91 -20.41
CA GLN A 90 43.18 30.91 -20.40
C GLN A 90 41.95 30.52 -19.58
N ALA A 91 41.63 29.22 -19.50
CA ALA A 91 40.42 28.69 -18.85
C ALA A 91 40.33 29.00 -17.34
N ASP A 92 41.45 29.26 -16.67
CA ASP A 92 41.53 29.52 -15.23
C ASP A 92 41.73 31.02 -14.88
N SER A 93 41.46 31.94 -15.81
CA SER A 93 41.73 33.38 -15.63
C SER A 93 40.62 34.22 -14.97
N ASP A 94 39.50 33.62 -14.55
CA ASP A 94 38.37 34.34 -13.97
C ASP A 94 38.45 34.57 -12.44
N GLU A 95 39.48 34.06 -11.75
CA GLU A 95 39.74 34.40 -10.35
C GLU A 95 40.98 35.31 -10.24
N GLU A 96 40.80 36.53 -9.71
CA GLU A 96 41.82 37.58 -9.48
C GLU A 96 42.94 37.20 -8.48
N VAL A 97 43.16 35.91 -8.20
CA VAL A 97 44.17 35.46 -7.24
C VAL A 97 45.09 34.46 -7.93
N ASP A 98 46.27 34.98 -8.32
CA ASP A 98 47.41 34.31 -8.96
C ASP A 98 47.13 33.70 -10.35
N LYS A 99 47.61 34.41 -11.38
CA LYS A 99 47.63 33.94 -12.77
C LYS A 99 48.21 32.51 -12.83
N PRO A 100 47.42 31.50 -13.24
CA PRO A 100 47.85 30.11 -13.19
C PRO A 100 49.04 29.92 -14.12
N THR A 101 50.17 29.57 -13.50
CA THR A 101 51.43 29.42 -14.19
C THR A 101 51.68 27.93 -14.41
N ILE A 102 51.29 27.39 -15.56
CA ILE A 102 51.73 26.05 -15.95
C ILE A 102 53.24 26.12 -16.15
N LEU A 103 54.02 25.48 -15.26
CA LEU A 103 55.49 25.45 -15.28
C LEU A 103 56.20 26.83 -15.24
N GLY A 104 55.59 27.87 -14.65
CA GLY A 104 56.24 29.19 -14.55
C GLY A 104 56.16 30.05 -15.84
N MET A 105 55.37 29.63 -16.84
CA MET A 105 55.11 30.39 -18.05
C MET A 105 53.77 31.17 -18.00
N ASP A 106 53.84 32.48 -18.28
CA ASP A 106 52.67 33.34 -18.47
C ASP A 106 52.16 33.26 -19.92
N SER A 107 50.85 33.44 -20.15
CA SER A 107 50.23 33.45 -21.50
C SER A 107 50.94 34.40 -22.48
N GLU A 108 51.35 35.59 -22.05
CA GLU A 108 52.11 36.55 -22.89
C GLU A 108 53.53 36.09 -23.26
N ARG A 109 54.12 35.17 -22.48
CA ARG A 109 55.45 34.58 -22.76
C ARG A 109 55.31 33.38 -23.69
N TRP A 110 54.23 32.60 -23.55
CA TRP A 110 53.89 31.53 -24.47
C TRP A 110 53.65 32.07 -25.88
N ASP A 111 52.90 33.16 -26.03
CA ASP A 111 52.64 33.80 -27.33
C ASP A 111 53.93 34.25 -28.05
N LYS A 112 54.91 34.75 -27.30
CA LYS A 112 56.21 35.17 -27.86
C LYS A 112 57.08 33.99 -28.31
N LEU A 113 56.87 32.80 -27.75
CA LEU A 113 57.57 31.57 -28.10
C LEU A 113 56.86 30.82 -29.24
N SER A 114 55.52 30.70 -29.18
CA SER A 114 54.70 29.99 -30.16
C SER A 114 54.68 30.67 -31.52
N HIS A 115 54.58 32.00 -31.57
CA HIS A 115 54.64 32.76 -32.83
C HIS A 115 56.00 32.67 -33.53
N ARG A 116 57.09 32.39 -32.79
CA ARG A 116 58.44 32.25 -33.38
C ARG A 116 58.71 30.88 -34.00
N THR A 117 57.97 29.85 -33.64
CA THR A 117 58.22 28.47 -34.09
C THR A 117 57.12 27.91 -34.99
N ALA A 118 55.85 28.33 -34.82
CA ALA A 118 54.73 27.59 -35.40
C ALA A 118 54.04 28.27 -36.60
N VAL A 119 54.05 29.59 -36.73
CA VAL A 119 53.30 30.28 -37.81
C VAL A 119 54.15 30.53 -39.06
N ASP A 120 55.44 30.83 -38.91
CA ASP A 120 56.35 31.12 -40.03
C ASP A 120 56.90 29.84 -40.72
N GLN A 121 56.72 28.66 -40.12
CA GLN A 121 57.23 27.39 -40.66
C GLN A 121 56.17 26.56 -41.39
N VAL A 122 54.91 27.00 -41.42
CA VAL A 122 53.85 26.27 -42.11
C VAL A 122 53.90 26.61 -43.61
N PRO A 123 54.22 25.65 -44.49
CA PRO A 123 54.16 25.89 -45.93
C PRO A 123 52.72 26.24 -46.33
N PRO A 124 52.49 27.15 -47.30
CA PRO A 124 51.14 27.42 -47.82
C PRO A 124 50.49 26.17 -48.43
N GLU A 125 51.30 25.17 -48.81
CA GLU A 125 50.88 23.85 -49.28
C GLU A 125 50.24 23.00 -48.16
N LEU A 126 50.71 23.14 -46.90
CA LEU A 126 50.13 22.48 -45.72
C LEU A 126 48.71 22.99 -45.43
N HIS A 127 48.49 24.30 -45.58
CA HIS A 127 47.14 24.86 -45.44
C HIS A 127 46.16 24.31 -46.49
N GLN A 128 46.61 24.12 -47.73
CA GLN A 128 45.74 23.59 -48.79
C GLN A 128 45.42 22.11 -48.60
N LEU A 129 46.39 21.29 -48.19
CA LEU A 129 46.16 19.87 -47.91
C LEU A 129 45.27 19.64 -46.68
N LEU A 130 45.51 20.36 -45.59
CA LEU A 130 44.66 20.29 -44.39
C LEU A 130 43.24 20.75 -44.70
N LEU A 131 43.08 21.84 -45.46
CA LEU A 131 41.77 22.32 -45.88
C LEU A 131 41.04 21.26 -46.73
N ASN A 132 41.71 20.63 -47.68
CA ASN A 132 41.12 19.59 -48.52
C ASN A 132 40.66 18.36 -47.70
N GLU A 133 41.43 17.93 -46.70
CA GLU A 133 41.09 16.77 -45.88
C GLU A 133 39.96 17.09 -44.88
N VAL A 134 39.97 18.28 -44.28
CA VAL A 134 38.87 18.78 -43.44
C VAL A 134 37.58 18.90 -44.25
N GLU A 135 37.66 19.47 -45.46
CA GLU A 135 36.50 19.56 -46.36
C GLU A 135 35.97 18.17 -46.75
N HIS A 136 36.84 17.20 -47.02
CA HIS A 136 36.44 15.83 -47.36
C HIS A 136 35.76 15.11 -46.18
N ARG A 137 36.28 15.25 -44.96
CA ARG A 137 35.69 14.66 -43.75
C ARG A 137 34.36 15.31 -43.38
N LEU A 138 34.30 16.64 -43.42
CA LEU A 138 33.05 17.38 -43.23
C LEU A 138 32.01 16.97 -44.27
N PHE A 139 32.42 16.79 -45.54
CA PHE A 139 31.53 16.31 -46.59
C PHE A 139 31.03 14.88 -46.32
N LYS A 140 31.89 13.96 -45.85
CA LYS A 140 31.47 12.61 -45.43
C LYS A 140 30.49 12.64 -44.26
N LYS A 141 30.73 13.45 -43.23
CA LYS A 141 29.81 13.62 -42.08
C LYS A 141 28.46 14.20 -42.52
N CYS A 142 28.47 15.19 -43.42
CA CYS A 142 27.26 15.75 -44.02
C CYS A 142 26.50 14.72 -44.86
N GLN A 143 27.21 13.86 -45.61
CA GLN A 143 26.61 12.78 -46.38
C GLN A 143 26.02 11.69 -45.47
N PHE A 144 26.66 11.38 -44.34
CA PHE A 144 26.10 10.47 -43.35
C PHE A 144 24.80 11.02 -42.75
N LEU A 145 24.79 12.29 -42.34
CA LEU A 145 23.60 12.96 -41.80
C LEU A 145 22.46 13.04 -42.83
N SER A 146 22.77 13.31 -44.10
CA SER A 146 21.77 13.33 -45.16
C SER A 146 21.16 11.94 -45.38
N ARG A 147 21.97 10.87 -45.36
CA ARG A 147 21.50 9.48 -45.42
C ARG A 147 20.58 9.13 -44.24
N CYS A 148 20.90 9.58 -43.03
CA CYS A 148 20.06 9.35 -41.85
C CYS A 148 18.68 10.04 -41.97
N VAL A 149 18.61 11.23 -42.58
CA VAL A 149 17.35 12.00 -42.66
C VAL A 149 16.48 11.65 -43.86
N TYR A 150 17.09 11.39 -45.02
CA TYR A 150 16.37 11.11 -46.28
C TYR A 150 16.29 9.61 -46.61
N GLY A 151 17.02 8.75 -45.89
CA GLY A 151 17.09 7.32 -46.12
C GLY A 151 18.03 6.93 -47.27
N GLN A 152 18.38 5.63 -47.34
CA GLN A 152 19.36 5.05 -48.28
C GLN A 152 18.94 5.08 -49.76
N LYS A 153 17.80 5.67 -50.09
CA LYS A 153 17.27 5.71 -51.45
C LYS A 153 17.69 7.01 -52.11
N THR A 154 18.89 7.05 -52.67
CA THR A 154 19.22 7.71 -53.95
C THR A 154 20.72 7.68 -54.13
N GLY A 155 21.18 7.01 -55.19
CA GLY A 155 22.46 7.34 -55.78
C GLY A 155 22.41 8.75 -56.40
N THR A 156 23.58 9.21 -56.80
CA THR A 156 23.90 10.33 -57.70
C THR A 156 23.95 11.77 -57.16
N ASP A 157 25.10 12.36 -57.50
CA ASP A 157 25.55 13.75 -57.52
C ASP A 157 25.98 14.43 -56.20
N PRO A 158 27.29 14.72 -56.02
CA PRO A 158 27.80 15.44 -54.84
C PRO A 158 27.23 16.86 -54.72
N LYS A 159 26.77 17.45 -55.83
CA LYS A 159 26.07 18.74 -55.86
C LYS A 159 24.66 18.64 -55.25
N LEU A 160 23.98 17.50 -55.39
CA LEU A 160 22.66 17.27 -54.80
C LEU A 160 22.77 17.01 -53.29
N ASP A 161 23.83 16.32 -52.85
CA ASP A 161 24.11 16.11 -51.43
C ASP A 161 24.45 17.41 -50.70
N ALA A 162 25.20 18.33 -51.32
CA ALA A 162 25.45 19.66 -50.77
C ALA A 162 24.17 20.52 -50.67
N ALA A 163 23.27 20.42 -51.65
CA ALA A 163 21.96 21.09 -51.60
C ALA A 163 21.03 20.49 -50.53
N LYS A 164 21.04 19.16 -50.37
CA LYS A 164 20.31 18.45 -49.31
C LYS A 164 20.85 18.78 -47.92
N ALA A 165 22.17 18.94 -47.77
CA ALA A 165 22.80 19.36 -46.51
C ALA A 165 22.35 20.76 -46.08
N ARG A 166 22.22 21.71 -47.02
CA ARG A 166 21.65 23.04 -46.73
C ARG A 166 20.17 22.99 -46.33
N GLY A 167 19.41 22.04 -46.88
CA GLY A 167 18.00 21.80 -46.51
C GLY A 167 17.82 21.03 -45.20
N LEU A 168 18.88 20.46 -44.63
CA LEU A 168 18.80 19.61 -43.44
C LEU A 168 18.39 20.41 -42.20
N ALA A 169 18.94 21.62 -42.04
CA ALA A 169 18.65 22.49 -40.90
C ALA A 169 17.17 22.89 -40.85
N THR A 170 16.55 23.17 -42.00
CA THR A 170 15.12 23.55 -42.05
C THR A 170 14.21 22.35 -41.75
N ILE A 171 14.55 21.15 -42.22
CA ILE A 171 13.83 19.91 -41.90
C ILE A 171 13.99 19.54 -40.43
N ALA A 172 15.18 19.68 -39.86
CA ALA A 172 15.44 19.45 -38.45
C ALA A 172 14.58 20.40 -37.59
N GLN A 173 14.56 21.70 -37.94
CA GLN A 173 13.73 22.68 -37.24
C GLN A 173 12.24 22.34 -37.34
N ALA A 174 11.75 21.96 -38.53
CA ALA A 174 10.36 21.53 -38.72
C ALA A 174 10.01 20.25 -37.94
N ARG A 175 10.97 19.33 -37.76
CA ARG A 175 10.77 18.13 -36.92
C ARG A 175 10.75 18.50 -35.44
N ILE A 176 11.62 19.40 -34.99
CA ILE A 176 11.65 19.89 -33.61
C ILE A 176 10.33 20.57 -33.24
N THR A 177 9.83 21.47 -34.09
CA THR A 177 8.52 22.11 -33.86
C THR A 177 7.40 21.10 -33.81
N ARG A 178 7.37 20.14 -34.74
CA ARG A 178 6.36 19.05 -34.75
C ARG A 178 6.43 18.17 -33.50
N ILE A 179 7.61 17.86 -32.99
CA ILE A 179 7.79 17.09 -31.74
C ILE A 179 7.27 17.91 -30.56
N ASN A 180 7.56 19.20 -30.51
CA ASN A 180 7.08 20.09 -29.46
C ASN A 180 5.56 20.25 -29.48
N GLU A 181 4.94 20.35 -30.66
CA GLU A 181 3.48 20.36 -30.82
C GLU A 181 2.86 19.08 -30.28
N LYS A 182 3.37 17.91 -30.70
CA LYS A 182 2.90 16.61 -30.18
C LYS A 182 3.08 16.48 -28.67
N LYS A 183 4.17 17.02 -28.11
CA LYS A 183 4.39 17.03 -26.66
C LYS A 183 3.34 17.87 -25.94
N LYS A 184 2.98 19.03 -26.50
CA LYS A 184 1.89 19.89 -25.99
C LYS A 184 0.54 19.18 -26.06
N GLU A 185 0.22 18.55 -27.19
CA GLU A 185 -1.01 17.76 -27.36
C GLU A 185 -1.09 16.59 -26.37
N ALA A 186 0.01 15.87 -26.17
CA ALA A 186 0.09 14.77 -25.20
C ALA A 186 -0.12 15.28 -23.77
N MET A 187 0.46 16.44 -23.42
CA MET A 187 0.27 17.07 -22.11
C MET A 187 -1.18 17.53 -21.89
N ALA A 188 -1.78 18.19 -22.88
CA ALA A 188 -3.18 18.59 -22.83
C ALA A 188 -4.12 17.37 -22.66
N THR A 189 -3.83 16.27 -23.36
CA THR A 189 -4.58 15.02 -23.24
C THR A 189 -4.44 14.41 -21.84
N ARG A 190 -3.25 14.44 -21.24
CA ARG A 190 -3.01 14.00 -19.86
C ARG A 190 -3.78 14.82 -18.84
N VAL A 191 -3.80 16.14 -19.00
CA VAL A 191 -4.55 17.05 -18.11
C VAL A 191 -6.05 16.76 -18.21
N ARG A 192 -6.59 16.65 -19.43
CA ARG A 192 -8.00 16.29 -19.64
C ARG A 192 -8.35 14.96 -19.00
N LEU A 193 -7.49 13.95 -19.12
CA LEU A 193 -7.69 12.65 -18.46
C LEU A 193 -7.68 12.76 -16.93
N ALA A 194 -6.80 13.57 -16.35
CA ALA A 194 -6.77 13.81 -14.91
C ALA A 194 -8.04 14.53 -14.43
N CYS A 195 -8.54 15.49 -15.19
CA CYS A 195 -9.78 16.21 -14.90
C CYS A 195 -11.00 15.27 -14.96
N THR A 196 -11.12 14.44 -15.99
CA THR A 196 -12.22 13.45 -16.08
C THR A 196 -12.13 12.45 -14.95
N PHE A 197 -10.94 11.94 -14.62
CA PHE A 197 -10.74 11.02 -13.50
C PHE A 197 -11.17 11.63 -12.16
N LYS A 198 -10.79 12.89 -11.90
CA LYS A 198 -11.21 13.62 -10.69
C LYS A 198 -12.74 13.70 -10.59
N LEU A 199 -13.41 14.02 -11.70
CA LEU A 199 -14.87 14.12 -11.75
C LEU A 199 -15.56 12.76 -11.50
N TYR A 200 -15.01 11.67 -12.05
CA TYR A 200 -15.49 10.32 -11.74
C TYR A 200 -15.30 9.97 -10.26
N PHE A 201 -14.14 10.30 -9.68
CA PHE A 201 -13.86 10.03 -8.28
C PHE A 201 -14.80 10.79 -7.34
N GLU A 202 -15.11 12.05 -7.66
CA GLU A 202 -16.06 12.84 -6.90
C GLU A 202 -17.48 12.26 -6.96
N LYS A 203 -17.94 11.85 -8.14
CA LYS A 203 -19.24 11.16 -8.30
C LYS A 203 -19.28 9.85 -7.52
N TRP A 204 -18.19 9.08 -7.55
CA TRP A 204 -18.10 7.81 -6.84
C TRP A 204 -18.08 8.01 -5.32
N SER A 205 -17.37 9.02 -4.84
CA SER A 205 -17.37 9.41 -3.43
C SER A 205 -18.78 9.80 -2.94
N LYS A 206 -19.51 10.62 -3.72
CA LYS A 206 -20.91 10.97 -3.45
C LYS A 206 -21.82 9.74 -3.41
N LEU A 207 -21.65 8.80 -4.35
CA LEU A 207 -22.43 7.56 -4.36
C LEU A 207 -22.15 6.72 -3.12
N MET A 208 -20.89 6.57 -2.71
CA MET A 208 -20.51 5.83 -1.51
C MET A 208 -21.05 6.49 -0.24
N GLN A 209 -21.03 7.82 -0.16
CA GLN A 209 -21.61 8.55 0.96
C GLN A 209 -23.13 8.35 1.04
N ASN A 210 -23.83 8.36 -0.10
CA ASN A 210 -25.27 8.08 -0.15
C ASN A 210 -25.58 6.62 0.23
N LEU A 211 -24.78 5.66 -0.23
CA LEU A 211 -24.94 4.26 0.16
C LEU A 211 -24.75 4.10 1.66
N TRP A 212 -23.74 4.75 2.23
CA TRP A 212 -23.45 4.73 3.65
C TRP A 212 -24.61 5.31 4.48
N THR A 213 -25.17 6.46 4.07
CA THR A 213 -26.31 7.06 4.79
C THR A 213 -27.56 6.18 4.73
N VAL A 214 -27.80 5.51 3.59
CA VAL A 214 -28.90 4.54 3.46
C VAL A 214 -28.69 3.33 4.37
N ILE A 215 -27.49 2.76 4.42
CA ILE A 215 -27.16 1.64 5.31
C ILE A 215 -27.34 2.05 6.77
N LEU A 216 -26.83 3.22 7.14
CA LEU A 216 -26.95 3.76 8.50
C LEU A 216 -28.41 3.97 8.87
N ARG A 217 -29.21 4.56 7.98
CA ARG A 217 -30.66 4.74 8.19
C ARG A 217 -31.37 3.41 8.37
N TYR A 218 -31.07 2.43 7.53
CA TYR A 218 -31.67 1.11 7.62
C TYR A 218 -31.32 0.39 8.93
N LYS A 219 -30.04 0.40 9.30
CA LYS A 219 -29.54 -0.32 10.49
C LYS A 219 -29.87 0.39 11.81
N CYS A 220 -29.81 1.72 11.84
CA CYS A 220 -29.98 2.48 13.08
C CYS A 220 -31.41 2.97 13.33
N GLN A 221 -32.28 3.06 12.31
CA GLN A 221 -33.66 3.54 12.49
C GLN A 221 -34.66 2.42 12.20
N LEU A 222 -34.63 1.86 10.99
CA LEU A 222 -35.69 0.95 10.56
C LEU A 222 -35.67 -0.41 11.28
N GLU A 223 -34.50 -1.02 11.47
CA GLU A 223 -34.39 -2.28 12.20
C GLU A 223 -34.85 -2.19 13.67
N PRO A 224 -34.39 -1.21 14.47
CA PRO A 224 -34.86 -1.09 15.86
C PRO A 224 -36.33 -0.70 15.95
N GLU A 225 -36.84 0.17 15.08
CA GLU A 225 -38.29 0.48 15.03
C GLU A 225 -39.12 -0.76 14.74
N LYS A 226 -38.68 -1.58 13.77
CA LYS A 226 -39.33 -2.86 13.46
C LYS A 226 -39.27 -3.83 14.63
N ARG A 227 -38.13 -3.92 15.34
CA ARG A 227 -38.00 -4.78 16.52
C ARG A 227 -38.91 -4.31 17.65
N ALA A 228 -38.93 -3.02 17.95
CA ALA A 228 -39.80 -2.45 18.96
C ALA A 228 -41.28 -2.73 18.65
N ALA A 229 -41.72 -2.52 17.41
CA ALA A 229 -43.09 -2.82 17.00
C ALA A 229 -43.44 -4.32 17.13
N LEU A 230 -42.49 -5.22 16.86
CA LEU A 230 -42.68 -6.66 17.06
C LEU A 230 -42.72 -7.03 18.54
N GLU A 231 -41.85 -6.44 19.36
CA GLU A 231 -41.84 -6.62 20.81
C GLU A 231 -43.18 -6.17 21.42
N ASP A 232 -43.68 -5.00 21.03
CA ASP A 232 -44.99 -4.48 21.47
C ASP A 232 -46.13 -5.42 21.05
N TYR A 233 -46.11 -5.90 19.80
CA TYR A 233 -47.11 -6.84 19.30
C TYR A 233 -47.12 -8.15 20.10
N PHE A 234 -45.95 -8.74 20.36
CA PHE A 234 -45.85 -9.98 21.12
C PHE A 234 -46.17 -9.76 22.60
N SER A 235 -45.79 -8.62 23.19
CA SER A 235 -46.17 -8.27 24.56
C SER A 235 -47.70 -8.19 24.69
N ALA A 236 -48.37 -7.51 23.76
CA ALA A 236 -49.84 -7.42 23.75
C ALA A 236 -50.52 -8.79 23.60
N ILE A 237 -49.94 -9.70 22.80
CA ILE A 237 -50.42 -11.09 22.70
C ILE A 237 -50.27 -11.82 24.03
N ILE A 238 -49.11 -11.72 24.67
CA ILE A 238 -48.84 -12.37 25.96
C ILE A 238 -49.81 -11.85 27.02
N ASP A 239 -50.02 -10.54 27.09
CA ASP A 239 -50.98 -9.91 28.00
C ASP A 239 -52.41 -10.38 27.72
N ASN A 240 -52.80 -10.52 26.45
CA ASN A 240 -54.10 -11.05 26.07
C ASN A 240 -54.28 -12.51 26.53
N ILE A 241 -53.26 -13.35 26.33
CA ILE A 241 -53.26 -14.75 26.76
C ILE A 241 -53.33 -14.82 28.30
N TYR A 242 -52.55 -14.01 29.00
CA TYR A 242 -52.56 -13.94 30.46
C TYR A 242 -53.93 -13.52 30.99
N LEU A 243 -54.55 -12.51 30.38
CA LEU A 243 -55.90 -12.09 30.71
C LEU A 243 -56.93 -13.21 30.48
N LYS A 244 -56.86 -13.91 29.34
CA LYS A 244 -57.72 -15.07 29.05
C LYS A 244 -57.56 -16.18 30.08
N MET A 245 -56.32 -16.50 30.48
CA MET A 245 -56.07 -17.49 31.54
C MET A 245 -56.65 -17.04 32.90
N ARG A 246 -56.55 -15.75 33.24
CA ARG A 246 -57.18 -15.20 34.44
C ARG A 246 -58.70 -15.27 34.40
N CYS A 247 -59.32 -14.97 33.25
CA CYS A 247 -60.75 -15.11 33.07
C CYS A 247 -61.19 -16.57 33.24
N LEU A 248 -60.50 -17.52 32.59
CA LEU A 248 -60.77 -18.96 32.76
C LEU A 248 -60.62 -19.41 34.21
N LYS A 249 -59.58 -18.95 34.91
CA LYS A 249 -59.40 -19.23 36.34
C LYS A 249 -60.58 -18.70 37.16
N ALA A 250 -61.02 -17.47 36.89
CA ALA A 250 -62.15 -16.85 37.59
C ALA A 250 -63.46 -17.61 37.30
N GLU A 251 -63.70 -18.00 36.04
CA GLU A 251 -64.86 -18.79 35.62
C GLU A 251 -64.90 -20.16 36.30
N ILE A 252 -63.77 -20.87 36.37
CA ILE A 252 -63.67 -22.14 37.12
C ILE A 252 -63.96 -21.92 38.60
N THR A 253 -63.39 -20.87 39.19
CA THR A 253 -63.58 -20.58 40.62
C THR A 253 -65.04 -20.25 40.94
N LEU A 254 -65.70 -19.48 40.05
CA LEU A 254 -67.10 -19.12 40.14
C LEU A 254 -68.00 -20.35 39.94
N SER A 255 -67.72 -21.18 38.93
CA SER A 255 -68.40 -22.47 38.70
C SER A 255 -68.29 -23.42 39.90
N MET A 256 -67.12 -23.49 40.55
CA MET A 256 -66.94 -24.27 41.78
C MET A 256 -67.70 -23.69 42.98
N ALA A 257 -67.87 -22.37 43.04
CA ALA A 257 -68.53 -21.68 44.15
C ALA A 257 -70.07 -21.65 44.00
N GLU A 258 -70.58 -21.46 42.79
CA GLU A 258 -72.00 -21.36 42.48
C GLU A 258 -72.63 -22.71 42.10
N GLY A 259 -71.83 -23.65 41.57
CA GLY A 259 -72.32 -24.96 41.16
C GLY A 259 -72.69 -25.86 42.34
N ASP A 260 -73.47 -26.90 42.04
CA ASP A 260 -73.88 -28.00 42.94
C ASP A 260 -72.68 -28.78 43.55
N GLN A 261 -71.45 -28.42 43.15
CA GLN A 261 -70.18 -28.92 43.67
C GLN A 261 -69.79 -28.28 45.02
N ALA A 262 -70.23 -27.07 45.32
CA ALA A 262 -69.95 -26.41 46.60
C ALA A 262 -70.47 -27.19 47.82
N PRO A 263 -71.72 -27.71 47.86
CA PRO A 263 -72.18 -28.57 48.95
C PRO A 263 -71.44 -29.90 49.00
N VAL A 264 -71.10 -30.51 47.85
CA VAL A 264 -70.33 -31.76 47.78
C VAL A 264 -68.93 -31.59 48.36
N LEU A 265 -68.24 -30.50 48.03
CA LEU A 265 -66.91 -30.18 48.58
C LEU A 265 -66.99 -29.90 50.09
N ARG A 266 -68.03 -29.20 50.56
CA ARG A 266 -68.28 -29.01 52.00
C ARG A 266 -68.53 -30.34 52.71
N GLN A 267 -69.33 -31.22 52.14
CA GLN A 267 -69.63 -32.54 52.69
C GLN A 267 -68.39 -33.46 52.70
N THR A 268 -67.56 -33.38 51.67
CA THR A 268 -66.30 -34.13 51.60
C THR A 268 -65.32 -33.62 52.68
N ARG A 269 -65.25 -32.31 52.89
CA ARG A 269 -64.45 -31.71 53.96
C ARG A 269 -64.93 -32.12 55.34
N THR A 270 -66.23 -32.06 55.62
CA THR A 270 -66.77 -32.51 56.91
C THR A 270 -66.57 -34.00 57.14
N SER A 271 -66.68 -34.84 56.09
CA SER A 271 -66.37 -36.27 56.16
C SER A 271 -64.89 -36.51 56.50
N LEU A 272 -63.97 -35.80 55.84
CA LEU A 272 -62.53 -35.87 56.14
C LEU A 272 -62.20 -35.42 57.57
N ASP A 273 -62.80 -34.32 58.02
CA ASP A 273 -62.62 -33.83 59.39
C ASP A 273 -63.14 -34.83 60.43
N ALA A 274 -64.26 -35.51 60.15
CA ALA A 274 -64.79 -36.57 61.00
C ALA A 274 -63.87 -37.82 61.02
N VAL A 275 -63.33 -38.22 59.87
CA VAL A 275 -62.35 -39.31 59.78
C VAL A 275 -61.08 -38.97 60.55
N LYS A 276 -60.59 -37.73 60.43
CA LYS A 276 -59.42 -37.24 61.17
C LYS A 276 -59.65 -37.28 62.68
N ALA A 277 -60.81 -36.81 63.15
CA ALA A 277 -61.17 -36.87 64.57
C ALA A 277 -61.24 -38.33 65.07
N ARG A 278 -61.83 -39.23 64.29
CA ARG A 278 -61.90 -40.67 64.62
C ARG A 278 -60.53 -41.33 64.67
N LEU A 279 -59.63 -40.98 63.75
CA LEU A 279 -58.26 -41.49 63.74
C LEU A 279 -57.45 -40.96 64.93
N ALA A 280 -57.64 -39.69 65.30
CA ALA A 280 -57.00 -39.11 66.47
C ALA A 280 -57.45 -39.80 67.77
N GLU A 281 -58.74 -40.14 67.88
CA GLU A 281 -59.26 -40.88 69.03
C GLU A 281 -58.71 -42.31 69.07
N ARG A 282 -58.69 -43.00 67.92
CA ARG A 282 -58.12 -44.34 67.84
C ARG A 282 -56.62 -44.36 68.15
N LEU A 283 -55.89 -43.32 67.76
CA LEU A 283 -54.48 -43.18 68.09
C LEU A 283 -54.29 -43.01 69.61
N ARG A 284 -55.13 -42.21 70.27
CA ARG A 284 -55.15 -42.12 71.74
C ARG A 284 -55.45 -43.45 72.41
N GLU A 285 -56.44 -44.21 71.92
CA GLU A 285 -56.76 -45.53 72.45
C GLU A 285 -55.56 -46.48 72.36
N VAL A 286 -54.88 -46.50 71.22
CA VAL A 286 -53.68 -47.32 71.00
C VAL A 286 -52.53 -46.86 71.88
N ASP A 287 -52.31 -45.55 72.05
CA ASP A 287 -51.29 -45.03 72.94
C ASP A 287 -51.54 -45.44 74.40
N ILE A 288 -52.79 -45.38 74.87
CA ILE A 288 -53.18 -45.85 76.21
C ILE A 288 -52.89 -47.35 76.35
N GLN A 289 -53.24 -48.17 75.35
CA GLN A 289 -52.93 -49.60 75.36
C GLN A 289 -51.43 -49.86 75.37
N LEU A 290 -50.65 -49.08 74.62
CA LEU A 290 -49.20 -49.23 74.54
C LEU A 290 -48.53 -48.89 75.88
N VAL A 291 -48.98 -47.84 76.57
CA VAL A 291 -48.54 -47.51 77.94
C VAL A 291 -48.89 -48.64 78.92
N GLN A 292 -50.06 -49.26 78.78
CA GLN A 292 -50.42 -50.42 79.62
C GLN A 292 -49.51 -51.62 79.35
N TYR A 293 -49.21 -51.91 78.08
CA TYR A 293 -48.26 -52.97 77.72
C TYR A 293 -46.84 -52.69 78.18
N GLU A 294 -46.39 -51.43 78.15
CA GLU A 294 -45.09 -51.03 78.68
C GLU A 294 -45.00 -51.31 80.19
N HIS A 295 -46.05 -50.95 80.95
CA HIS A 295 -46.12 -51.24 82.38
C HIS A 295 -46.08 -52.75 82.68
N VAL A 296 -46.84 -53.55 81.92
CA VAL A 296 -46.84 -55.01 82.06
C VAL A 296 -45.50 -55.62 81.60
N GLY A 297 -44.84 -55.01 80.61
CA GLY A 297 -43.51 -55.40 80.13
C GLY A 297 -42.45 -55.35 81.23
N ASP A 298 -42.47 -54.32 82.07
CA ASP A 298 -41.58 -54.20 83.23
C ASP A 298 -41.79 -55.33 84.25
N GLU A 299 -43.06 -55.72 84.48
CA GLU A 299 -43.39 -56.85 85.35
C GLU A 299 -42.90 -58.18 84.77
N PHE A 300 -43.11 -58.41 83.47
CA PHE A 300 -42.57 -59.59 82.79
C PHE A 300 -41.04 -59.61 82.82
N ALA A 301 -40.37 -58.48 82.63
CA ALA A 301 -38.91 -58.39 82.73
C ALA A 301 -38.40 -58.78 84.12
N ARG A 302 -39.12 -58.39 85.20
CA ARG A 302 -38.82 -58.86 86.56
C ARG A 302 -39.00 -60.36 86.70
N ILE A 303 -40.09 -60.92 86.19
CA ILE A 303 -40.37 -62.37 86.24
C ILE A 303 -39.27 -63.16 85.49
N VAL A 304 -38.86 -62.70 84.31
CA VAL A 304 -37.77 -63.32 83.53
C VAL A 304 -36.45 -63.23 84.29
N LYS A 305 -36.17 -62.10 84.96
CA LYS A 305 -34.96 -61.95 85.78
C LYS A 305 -34.97 -62.89 87.00
N THR A 306 -36.11 -63.07 87.67
CA THR A 306 -36.23 -64.03 88.77
C THR A 306 -36.12 -65.46 88.29
N TYR A 307 -36.76 -65.80 87.17
CA TYR A 307 -36.70 -67.14 86.60
C TYR A 307 -35.29 -67.50 86.12
N SER A 308 -34.59 -66.58 85.46
CA SER A 308 -33.19 -66.77 85.05
C SER A 308 -32.21 -66.84 86.23
N ALA A 309 -32.52 -66.21 87.37
CA ALA A 309 -31.78 -66.41 88.61
C ALA A 309 -31.99 -67.83 89.15
N ILE A 310 -33.24 -68.28 89.25
CA ILE A 310 -33.57 -69.65 89.68
C ILE A 310 -32.91 -70.69 88.76
N MET A 311 -32.94 -70.50 87.45
CA MET A 311 -32.28 -71.41 86.49
C MET A 311 -30.76 -71.46 86.68
N ARG A 312 -30.13 -70.34 87.01
CA ARG A 312 -28.70 -70.31 87.36
C ARG A 312 -28.43 -71.05 88.66
N ASP A 313 -29.27 -70.86 89.66
CA ASP A 313 -29.16 -71.55 90.95
C ASP A 313 -29.34 -73.07 90.79
N ILE A 314 -30.30 -73.50 89.95
CA ILE A 314 -30.47 -74.92 89.56
C ILE A 314 -29.21 -75.45 88.88
N ALA A 315 -28.67 -74.71 87.90
CA ALA A 315 -27.45 -75.12 87.20
C ALA A 315 -26.24 -75.22 88.14
N THR A 316 -26.10 -74.32 89.12
CA THR A 316 -25.04 -74.43 90.13
C THR A 316 -25.24 -75.65 91.03
N VAL A 317 -26.48 -75.95 91.43
CA VAL A 317 -26.78 -77.15 92.23
C VAL A 317 -26.55 -78.43 91.41
N GLU A 318 -26.89 -78.45 90.13
CA GLU A 318 -26.59 -79.58 89.24
C GLU A 318 -25.09 -79.78 89.06
N GLU A 319 -24.32 -78.70 88.95
CA GLU A 319 -22.86 -78.74 88.88
C GLU A 319 -22.23 -79.21 90.20
N ASP A 320 -22.74 -78.75 91.35
CA ASP A 320 -22.34 -79.23 92.67
C ASP A 320 -22.66 -80.74 92.83
N ILE A 321 -23.84 -81.19 92.37
CA ILE A 321 -24.21 -82.61 92.36
C ILE A 321 -23.26 -83.41 91.46
N ARG A 322 -22.88 -82.87 90.30
CA ARG A 322 -21.89 -83.51 89.42
C ARG A 322 -20.53 -83.63 90.10
N GLN A 323 -20.04 -82.57 90.75
CA GLN A 323 -18.75 -82.57 91.44
C GLN A 323 -18.73 -83.59 92.59
N ILE A 324 -19.82 -83.71 93.35
CA ILE A 324 -19.97 -84.75 94.38
C ILE A 324 -20.03 -86.16 93.76
N SER A 325 -20.68 -86.32 92.59
CA SER A 325 -20.73 -87.61 91.89
C SER A 325 -19.39 -88.02 91.25
N THR A 326 -18.51 -87.06 90.92
CA THR A 326 -17.15 -87.33 90.43
C THR A 326 -16.13 -87.54 91.55
N ASP A 327 -16.27 -86.86 92.70
CA ASP A 327 -15.42 -87.09 93.89
C ASP A 327 -15.74 -88.42 94.61
N SER A 328 -16.86 -89.08 94.27
CA SER A 328 -17.32 -90.33 94.89
C SER A 328 -17.19 -91.58 94.01
N GLY A 329 -16.55 -91.50 92.83
CA GLY A 329 -16.46 -92.61 91.89
C GLY A 329 -15.15 -92.70 91.09
N GLY A 330 -14.10 -93.26 91.71
CA GLY A 330 -12.86 -93.68 91.03
C GLY A 330 -11.63 -93.04 91.68
N LEU A 331 -10.91 -93.65 92.63
CA LEU A 331 -10.31 -95.00 92.59
C LEU A 331 -9.36 -95.18 91.40
#